data_AF-A0A9E2I8M9-F1
#
_entry.id   AF-A0A9E2I8M9-F1
#
_cell.length_a   1.000
_cell.length_b   1.000
_cell.length_c   1.000
_cell.angle_alpha   90.00
_cell.angle_beta   90.00
_cell.angle_gamma   90.00
#
_symmetry.space_group_name_H-M   'P 1'
#
loop_
_entity.id
_entity.type
_entity.pdbx_description
1 polymer ?
#
loop_
_entity_poly.entity_id
_entity_poly.type
_entity_poly.pdbx_seq_one_letter_code
_entity_poly.pdbx_strand_id
1 'polypeptide(L)' 'MEPIQQKGIEYFFEKYNIQDPDKKAAILPRVTHIIYDYNMLVVSLEKELEHYKREQIIRDIQELEQGIDAIFQDSL' A
#
# COMPACT_ATOMS: atom_id res chain seq x y z
N MET A 1 6.10 -6.58 -13.54
CA MET A 1 5.60 -5.59 -12.56
C MET A 1 4.10 -5.76 -12.51
N GLU A 2 3.53 -5.93 -11.32
CA GLU A 2 2.07 -5.91 -11.19
C GLU A 2 1.55 -4.52 -11.58
N PRO A 3 0.37 -4.43 -12.22
CA PRO A 3 -0.25 -3.14 -12.48
C PRO A 3 -0.52 -2.39 -11.16
N ILE A 4 -0.22 -1.09 -11.14
CA ILE A 4 -0.57 -0.22 -10.02
C ILE A 4 -2.09 -0.16 -9.94
N GLN A 5 -2.63 -0.65 -8.83
CA GLN A 5 -4.06 -0.72 -8.56
C GLN A 5 -4.31 -0.52 -7.08
N GLN A 6 -5.55 -0.18 -6.74
CA GLN A 6 -5.96 -0.07 -5.35
C GLN A 6 -5.85 -1.43 -4.65
N LYS A 7 -5.36 -1.43 -3.42
CA LYS A 7 -5.13 -2.63 -2.61
C LYS A 7 -5.78 -2.45 -1.25
N GLY A 8 -6.56 -3.45 -0.85
CA GLY A 8 -7.13 -3.52 0.49
C GLY A 8 -6.13 -4.11 1.50
N ILE A 9 -6.42 -3.97 2.79
CA ILE A 9 -5.60 -4.55 3.86
C ILE A 9 -5.42 -6.07 3.72
N GLU A 10 -6.46 -6.80 3.28
CA GLU A 10 -6.38 -8.26 3.15
C GLU A 10 -5.36 -8.71 2.10
N TYR A 11 -5.14 -7.94 1.03
CA TYR A 11 -4.09 -8.24 0.05
C TYR A 11 -2.72 -8.31 0.73
N PHE A 12 -2.43 -7.38 1.65
CA PHE A 12 -1.14 -7.36 2.35
C PHE A 12 -1.04 -8.48 3.39
N PHE A 13 -2.13 -8.81 4.09
CA PHE A 13 -2.13 -9.99 4.98
C PHE A 13 -1.88 -11.29 4.22
N GLU A 14 -2.46 -11.45 3.03
CA GLU A 14 -2.23 -12.60 2.16
C GLU A 14 -0.79 -12.62 1.61
N LYS A 15 -0.29 -11.47 1.09
CA LYS A 15 1.07 -11.31 0.56
C LYS A 15 2.14 -11.76 1.56
N TYR A 16 1.94 -11.47 2.85
CA TYR A 16 2.88 -11.79 3.92
C TYR A 16 2.49 -13.02 4.75
N ASN A 17 1.46 -13.77 4.35
CA ASN A 17 0.95 -14.94 5.05
C ASN A 17 0.68 -14.72 6.55
N ILE A 18 0.10 -13.56 6.90
CA ILE A 18 -0.28 -13.23 8.27
C ILE A 18 -1.72 -13.67 8.51
N GLN A 19 -1.87 -14.84 9.14
CA GLN A 19 -3.19 -15.43 9.45
C GLN A 19 -3.59 -15.29 10.91
N ASP A 20 -2.62 -15.02 11.79
CA ASP A 20 -2.84 -14.91 13.23
C ASP A 20 -3.65 -13.63 13.57
N PRO A 21 -4.82 -13.74 14.23
CA PRO A 21 -5.68 -12.60 14.54
C PRO A 21 -5.02 -11.54 15.42
N ASP A 22 -4.16 -11.94 16.35
CA ASP A 22 -3.48 -11.01 17.26
C ASP A 22 -2.42 -10.22 16.50
N LYS A 23 -1.67 -10.87 15.59
CA LYS A 23 -0.76 -10.19 14.66
C LYS A 23 -1.52 -9.22 13.75
N LYS A 24 -2.66 -9.64 13.18
CA LYS A 24 -3.50 -8.75 12.36
C LYS A 24 -3.94 -7.52 13.17
N ALA A 25 -4.42 -7.71 14.39
CA ALA A 25 -4.84 -6.63 15.28
C ALA A 25 -3.70 -5.66 15.63
N ALA A 26 -2.48 -6.16 15.82
CA ALA A 26 -1.31 -5.34 16.09
C ALA A 26 -0.85 -4.50 14.88
N ILE A 27 -1.01 -5.03 13.67
CA ILE A 27 -0.57 -4.39 12.42
C ILE A 27 -1.57 -3.34 11.93
N LEU A 28 -2.88 -3.62 12.03
CA LEU A 28 -3.95 -2.76 11.55
C LEU A 28 -3.74 -1.26 11.85
N PRO A 29 -3.58 -0.81 13.11
CA PRO A 29 -3.45 0.61 13.41
C PRO A 29 -2.19 1.26 12.81
N ARG A 30 -1.14 0.48 12.53
CA ARG A 30 0.11 0.99 11.95
C ARG A 30 -0.01 1.24 10.44
N VAL A 31 -0.84 0.48 9.75
CA VAL A 31 -0.83 0.44 8.28
C VAL A 31 -2.09 1.01 7.62
N THR A 32 -3.21 1.12 8.33
CA THR A 32 -4.49 1.56 7.75
C THR A 32 -4.40 2.92 7.07
N HIS A 33 -3.74 3.91 7.69
CA HIS A 33 -3.60 5.24 7.11
C HIS A 33 -2.73 5.23 5.86
N ILE A 34 -1.64 4.46 5.85
CA ILE A 34 -0.71 4.35 4.72
C ILE A 34 -1.39 3.68 3.52
N ILE A 35 -2.19 2.64 3.76
CA ILE A 35 -3.00 1.99 2.70
C ILE A 35 -4.04 2.95 2.14
N TYR A 36 -4.67 3.77 2.98
CA TYR A 36 -5.59 4.81 2.52
C TYR A 36 -4.87 5.81 1.61
N ASP A 37 -3.72 6.35 2.04
CA ASP A 37 -2.93 7.31 1.26
C ASP A 37 -2.45 6.70 -0.07
N TYR A 38 -1.99 5.44 -0.05
CA TYR A 38 -1.66 4.67 -1.25
C TYR A 38 -2.84 4.64 -2.23
N ASN A 39 -4.03 4.27 -1.76
CA ASN A 39 -5.21 4.17 -2.62
C ASN A 39 -5.65 5.55 -3.16
N MET A 40 -5.49 6.62 -2.38
CA MET A 40 -5.75 7.99 -2.83
C MET A 40 -4.79 8.42 -3.95
N LEU A 41 -3.52 8.02 -3.89
CA LEU A 41 -2.58 8.26 -4.97
C LEU A 41 -2.91 7.44 -6.22
N VAL A 42 -3.34 6.18 -6.08
CA VAL A 42 -3.79 5.38 -7.23
C VAL A 42 -4.97 6.06 -7.94
N VAL A 43 -5.97 6.52 -7.18
CA VAL A 43 -7.10 7.29 -7.74
C VAL A 43 -6.64 8.60 -8.40
N SER A 44 -5.62 9.25 -7.85
CA SER A 44 -5.02 10.45 -8.47
C SER A 44 -4.33 10.09 -9.80
N LEU A 45 -3.61 8.97 -9.85
CA LEU A 45 -2.93 8.48 -11.05
C LEU A 45 -3.91 8.15 -12.18
N GLU A 46 -5.08 7.60 -11.85
CA GLU A 46 -6.13 7.28 -12.84
C GLU A 46 -6.66 8.54 -13.54
N LYS A 47 -6.62 9.70 -12.87
CA LYS A 47 -7.16 10.98 -13.37
C LYS A 47 -6.10 11.89 -13.98
N GLU A 48 -4.83 11.67 -13.70
CA GLU A 48 -3.74 12.52 -14.14
C GLU A 48 -3.36 12.24 -15.61
N LEU A 49 -3.32 13.30 -16.42
CA LEU A 49 -3.00 13.23 -17.86
C LEU A 49 -1.56 13.65 -18.14
N GLU A 50 -0.96 14.45 -17.27
CA GLU A 50 0.38 14.99 -17.45
C GLU A 50 1.45 13.95 -17.09
N HIS A 51 2.27 13.57 -18.08
CA HIS A 51 3.26 12.50 -17.94
C HIS A 51 4.19 12.67 -16.73
N TYR A 52 4.74 13.88 -16.53
CA TYR A 52 5.66 14.16 -15.43
C TYR A 52 5.00 13.97 -14.05
N LYS A 53 3.75 14.42 -13.90
CA LYS A 53 2.99 14.24 -12.66
C LYS A 53 2.63 12.77 -12.43
N ARG A 54 2.29 12.03 -13.48
CA ARG A 54 2.06 10.58 -13.39
C ARG A 54 3.30 9.86 -12.87
N GLU A 55 4.49 10.19 -13.38
CA GLU A 55 5.74 9.61 -12.88
C GLU A 55 5.99 9.93 -11.41
N GLN A 56 5.68 11.16 -10.97
CA GLN A 56 5.79 11.52 -9.57
C GLN A 56 4.84 10.70 -8.69
N ILE A 57 3.56 10.64 -9.07
CA ILE A 57 2.55 9.86 -8.34
C ILE A 57 2.95 8.38 -8.28
N ILE A 58 3.50 7.81 -9.37
CA ILE A 58 4.00 6.43 -9.38
C ILE A 58 5.13 6.23 -8.36
N ARG A 59 6.09 7.17 -8.26
CA ARG A 59 7.15 7.10 -7.25
C ARG A 59 6.57 7.16 -5.84
N ASP A 60 5.67 8.09 -5.58
CA ASP A 60 5.04 8.25 -4.27
C ASP A 60 4.26 6.98 -3.86
N ILE A 61 3.54 6.36 -4.82
CA ILE A 61 2.87 5.06 -4.62
C ILE A 61 3.86 3.97 -4.22
N GLN A 62 5.01 3.89 -4.90
CA GLN A 62 6.04 2.90 -4.62
C GLN A 62 6.68 3.12 -3.24
N GLU A 63 6.89 4.37 -2.82
CA GLU A 63 7.41 4.70 -1.50
C GLU A 63 6.42 4.29 -0.39
N LEU A 64 5.12 4.55 -0.58
CA LEU A 64 4.11 4.10 0.37
C LEU A 64 4.00 2.57 0.41
N GLU A 65 4.07 1.89 -0.74
CA GLU A 65 4.07 0.43 -0.78
C GLU A 65 5.29 -0.16 -0.05
N GLN A 66 6.48 0.45 -0.19
CA GLN A 66 7.67 0.06 0.59
C GLN A 66 7.47 0.27 2.09
N GLY A 67 6.82 1.37 2.50
CA GLY A 67 6.48 1.63 3.89
C GLY A 67 5.51 0.60 4.47
N ILE A 68 4.49 0.21 3.70
CA ILE A 68 3.58 -0.88 4.07
C ILE A 68 4.37 -2.19 4.21
N ASP A 69 5.19 -2.53 3.22
CA ASP A 69 5.98 -3.75 3.19
C ASP A 69 6.92 -3.86 4.40
N ALA A 70 7.55 -2.76 4.82
CA ALA A 70 8.40 -2.70 6.00
C ALA A 70 7.62 -3.02 7.30
N ILE A 71 6.41 -2.47 7.47
CA ILE A 71 5.58 -2.73 8.67
C ILE A 71 5.22 -4.21 8.77
N PHE A 72 4.89 -4.84 7.64
CA PHE A 72 4.56 -6.26 7.60
C PHE A 72 5.79 -7.14 7.85
N GLN A 73 6.95 -6.79 7.28
CA GLN A 73 8.22 -7.50 7.52
C GLN A 73 8.68 -7.43 8.98
N ASP A 74 8.50 -6.30 9.66
CA ASP A 74 8.77 -6.16 11.10
C ASP A 74 7.90 -7.08 11.97
N SER A 75 6.78 -7.59 11.42
CA SER A 75 5.76 -8.34 12.15
C SER A 75 5.78 -9.85 11.85
N LEU A 76 6.69 -10.30 10.99
CA LEU A 76 6.94 -11.70 10.68
C LEU A 76 7.65 -12.38 11.86
#